data_AF-A0A957T293-F1
#
_entry.id   AF-A0A957T293-F1
#
_cell.length_a   1.000
_cell.length_b   1.000
_cell.length_c   1.000
_cell.angle_alpha   90.00
_cell.angle_beta   90.00
_cell.angle_gamma   90.00
#
_symmetry.space_group_name_H-M   'P 1'
#
loop_
_entity.id
_entity.type
_entity.pdbx_description
1 polymer ?
#
loop_
_entity_poly.entity_id
_entity_poly.type
_entity_poly.pdbx_seq_one_letter_code
_entity_poly.pdbx_strand_id
1 'polypeptide(L)'
;PRGSSQQAVIRQALKHAQVAPSEVSYIEAHGTGTSLGDPIEIDALSAVFGKRTEPLWVGSVKTNIGHLEAGAGMAGLIKTVLMLQHGQMPAHLHLKTPNPYIDWDRSSIEIPTQCQPWEPATGSRIAGISSFGFSGTNAHIILEEVSPREHPPIENERPLHLLTMSAKSKEALVAMVQQYASFLSESDASLADICYTAHIGRRHFDHRLALAAATHQEVQEQLAAYQAGNVQPGIAQGRVLANQRTPKIAFLFTGQGSQYVQMGRELYETQPIFREALERCAQILQPRLDRPLLDLLYPDPESSITNMPEIDQTAYTQPALFALEYALVQMWRAWGIEPDMVMGHSVGEYVAACVAGVFSLEDGLKLIAERSRLMQALPQNGKMVSVLANREQVEALLDKQRLSIAAINGPQSVVIAGESTAMQDLLTELANQGIRYRPLSVSHAFHSPLMEPMLEEFAKAARGIRYREPEIPLVSNLTGAVVADEIASPDYWVRHVREAVRYADGMATLDDSKIDIFLEIGPKPILLSLGRMCLLNDSSLWLPSLHPDKTWSQLLASLGELYVRGVEIDWNSFDQPHTEARRKVVLPTYPFQRERHWVESVPTRPSPLLQAGAVNAATSFSQSIKPG
;
A
#
# COMPACT_ATOMS: atom_id res chain seq x y z
N PRO A 1 16.78 -7.57 51.96
CA PRO A 1 17.64 -6.69 51.10
C PRO A 1 19.07 -6.66 51.65
N ARG A 2 20.09 -6.50 50.80
CA ARG A 2 21.50 -6.36 51.22
C ARG A 2 22.15 -5.20 50.45
N GLY A 3 22.52 -4.13 51.14
CA GLY A 3 23.04 -2.90 50.52
C GLY A 3 24.30 -3.13 49.68
N SER A 4 25.26 -3.94 50.14
CA SER A 4 26.46 -4.27 49.36
C SER A 4 26.15 -4.97 48.03
N SER A 5 25.14 -5.84 48.01
CA SER A 5 24.67 -6.50 46.79
C SER A 5 23.96 -5.54 45.83
N GLN A 6 23.24 -4.54 46.35
CA GLN A 6 22.64 -3.48 45.54
C GLN A 6 23.70 -2.57 44.92
N GLN A 7 24.70 -2.14 45.72
CA GLN A 7 25.82 -1.36 45.20
C GLN A 7 26.59 -2.11 44.11
N ALA A 8 26.82 -3.42 44.30
CA ALA A 8 27.53 -4.24 43.34
C ALA A 8 26.80 -4.31 41.99
N VAL A 9 25.49 -4.58 41.99
CA VAL A 9 24.71 -4.66 40.73
C VAL A 9 24.61 -3.31 40.03
N ILE A 10 24.48 -2.20 40.77
CA ILE A 10 24.44 -0.85 40.18
C ILE A 10 25.79 -0.53 39.52
N ARG A 11 26.91 -0.73 40.23
CA ARG A 11 28.26 -0.50 39.66
C ARG A 11 28.52 -1.39 38.44
N GLN A 12 28.03 -2.62 38.45
CA GLN A 12 28.14 -3.53 37.32
C GLN A 12 27.35 -3.02 36.11
N ALA A 13 26.11 -2.58 36.30
CA ALA A 13 25.28 -2.01 35.23
C ALA A 13 25.89 -0.74 34.63
N LEU A 14 26.38 0.18 35.46
CA LEU A 14 27.11 1.38 35.01
C LEU A 14 28.34 1.01 34.18
N LYS A 15 29.15 0.04 34.66
CA LYS A 15 30.32 -0.44 33.93
C LYS A 15 29.94 -1.08 32.59
N HIS A 16 28.85 -1.85 32.54
CA HIS A 16 28.37 -2.45 31.30
C HIS A 16 27.86 -1.40 30.31
N ALA A 17 27.18 -0.37 30.79
CA ALA A 17 26.69 0.76 29.98
C ALA A 17 27.81 1.75 29.60
N GLN A 18 29.00 1.65 30.22
CA GLN A 18 30.10 2.60 30.09
C GLN A 18 29.70 4.04 30.50
N VAL A 19 28.81 4.13 31.48
CA VAL A 19 28.30 5.40 32.02
C VAL A 19 28.92 5.65 33.40
N ALA A 20 29.45 6.84 33.61
CA ALA A 20 29.93 7.28 34.91
C ALA A 20 28.74 7.59 35.86
N PRO A 21 28.87 7.32 37.18
CA PRO A 21 27.79 7.62 38.13
C PRO A 21 27.30 9.08 38.08
N SER A 22 28.15 10.04 37.76
CA SER A 22 27.81 11.47 37.66
C SER A 22 26.90 11.82 36.47
N GLU A 23 26.86 10.98 35.44
CA GLU A 23 26.03 11.21 34.25
C GLU A 23 24.57 10.75 34.48
N VAL A 24 24.35 9.84 35.44
CA VAL A 24 23.00 9.42 35.82
C VAL A 24 22.34 10.49 36.67
N SER A 25 21.19 10.97 36.23
CA SER A 25 20.46 12.09 36.85
C SER A 25 19.20 11.64 37.59
N TYR A 26 18.67 10.46 37.27
CA TYR A 26 17.47 9.90 37.87
C TYR A 26 17.60 8.40 38.20
N ILE A 27 17.01 7.95 39.31
CA ILE A 27 16.81 6.53 39.63
C ILE A 27 15.33 6.25 39.86
N GLU A 28 14.77 5.36 39.06
CA GLU A 28 13.52 4.66 39.37
C GLU A 28 13.85 3.51 40.34
N ALA A 29 13.65 3.76 41.63
CA ALA A 29 13.99 2.86 42.72
C ALA A 29 13.06 1.65 42.80
N HIS A 30 13.55 0.59 43.44
CA HIS A 30 12.72 -0.53 43.86
C HIS A 30 11.64 -0.06 44.84
N GLY A 31 11.95 0.83 45.80
CA GLY A 31 11.00 1.77 46.42
C GLY A 31 9.71 1.14 46.95
N THR A 32 9.83 0.05 47.71
CA THR A 32 8.67 -0.72 48.20
C THR A 32 7.91 -0.06 49.35
N GLY A 33 8.43 1.02 49.94
CA GLY A 33 7.82 1.66 51.10
C GLY A 33 8.02 0.85 52.38
N THR A 34 9.07 0.02 52.45
CA THR A 34 9.30 -0.83 53.62
C THR A 34 10.27 -0.17 54.59
N SER A 35 9.95 -0.21 55.89
CA SER A 35 10.73 0.47 56.93
C SER A 35 12.21 0.07 56.95
N LEU A 36 12.54 -1.17 56.55
CA LEU A 36 13.91 -1.66 56.46
C LEU A 36 14.51 -1.49 55.05
N GLY A 37 13.70 -1.67 54.00
CA GLY A 37 14.20 -1.70 52.62
C GLY A 37 14.58 -0.33 52.10
N ASP A 38 13.77 0.70 52.39
CA ASP A 38 13.99 2.03 51.85
C ASP A 38 15.32 2.65 52.35
N PRO A 39 15.68 2.58 53.64
CA PRO A 39 17.00 3.05 54.08
C PRO A 39 18.16 2.31 53.42
N ILE A 40 18.06 0.98 53.30
CA ILE A 40 19.11 0.16 52.68
C ILE A 40 19.32 0.53 51.20
N GLU A 41 18.23 0.81 50.48
CA GLU A 41 18.29 1.21 49.08
C GLU A 41 18.89 2.61 48.91
N ILE A 42 18.45 3.59 49.69
CA ILE A 42 18.99 4.95 49.62
C ILE A 42 20.47 4.98 49.99
N ASP A 43 20.89 4.27 51.04
CA ASP A 43 22.31 4.14 51.40
C ASP A 43 23.15 3.52 50.27
N ALA A 44 22.62 2.51 49.58
CA ALA A 44 23.27 1.90 48.43
C ALA A 44 23.42 2.88 47.26
N LEU A 45 22.39 3.69 46.99
CA LEU A 45 22.44 4.74 45.97
C LEU A 45 23.45 5.83 46.34
N SER A 46 23.42 6.36 47.57
CA SER A 46 24.40 7.35 48.03
C SER A 46 25.84 6.83 47.95
N ALA A 47 26.07 5.55 48.25
CA ALA A 47 27.41 4.95 48.16
C ALA A 47 27.94 4.78 46.72
N VAL A 48 27.08 4.80 45.70
CA VAL A 48 27.49 4.69 44.29
C VAL A 48 27.51 6.05 43.61
N PHE A 49 26.50 6.88 43.86
CA PHE A 49 26.27 8.14 43.15
C PHE A 49 26.65 9.40 43.96
N GLY A 50 27.02 9.26 45.23
CA GLY A 50 27.12 10.39 46.17
C GLY A 50 28.13 11.49 45.84
N LYS A 51 29.15 11.20 45.01
CA LYS A 51 30.16 12.20 44.59
C LYS A 51 29.67 12.98 43.36
N ARG A 52 28.81 13.97 43.58
CA ARG A 52 28.19 14.81 42.52
C ARG A 52 27.92 16.23 43.01
N THR A 53 27.81 17.18 42.08
CA THR A 53 27.49 18.59 42.35
C THR A 53 25.98 18.86 42.30
N GLU A 54 25.28 18.24 41.34
CA GLU A 54 23.83 18.29 41.21
C GLU A 54 23.18 17.14 42.00
N PRO A 55 21.92 17.24 42.44
CA PRO A 55 21.25 16.13 43.11
C PRO A 55 21.02 14.93 42.17
N LEU A 56 20.96 13.74 42.74
CA LEU A 56 20.41 12.54 42.11
C LEU A 56 18.93 12.47 42.45
N TRP A 57 18.07 12.55 41.44
CA TRP A 57 16.64 12.40 41.64
C TRP A 57 16.28 10.94 41.82
N VAL A 58 15.48 10.62 42.83
CA VAL A 58 15.01 9.25 43.09
C VAL A 58 13.49 9.23 43.19
N GLY A 59 12.84 8.28 42.53
CA GLY A 59 11.41 8.06 42.71
C GLY A 59 10.99 6.61 42.51
N SER A 60 9.70 6.32 42.69
CA SER A 60 9.12 5.00 42.44
C SER A 60 7.68 5.09 41.95
N VAL A 61 7.40 4.39 40.85
CA VAL A 61 6.06 4.21 40.25
C VAL A 61 5.08 3.54 41.22
N LYS A 62 5.60 2.81 42.21
CA LYS A 62 4.79 2.08 43.21
C LYS A 62 3.93 3.01 44.05
N THR A 63 4.32 4.27 44.18
CA THR A 63 3.49 5.28 44.85
C THR A 63 2.22 5.63 44.09
N ASN A 64 2.15 5.35 42.78
CA ASN A 64 0.97 5.59 41.95
C ASN A 64 0.11 4.34 41.77
N ILE A 65 0.74 3.17 41.55
CA ILE A 65 0.04 1.94 41.11
C ILE A 65 0.26 0.73 42.01
N GLY A 66 0.96 0.90 43.14
CA GLY A 66 1.33 -0.19 44.04
C GLY A 66 2.43 -1.10 43.47
N HIS A 67 2.68 -2.21 44.16
CA HIS A 67 3.69 -3.19 43.76
C HIS A 67 3.07 -4.27 42.85
N LEU A 68 3.34 -4.19 41.55
CA LEU A 68 2.83 -5.16 40.55
C LEU A 68 3.59 -6.51 40.54
N GLU A 69 4.21 -6.90 41.66
CA GLU A 69 5.04 -8.11 41.80
C GLU A 69 5.99 -8.33 40.61
N ALA A 70 5.78 -9.37 39.81
CA ALA A 70 6.56 -9.69 38.62
C ALA A 70 6.55 -8.57 37.56
N GLY A 71 5.50 -7.76 37.50
CA GLY A 71 5.36 -6.61 36.61
C GLY A 71 6.03 -5.32 37.10
N ALA A 72 6.56 -5.29 38.33
CA ALA A 72 7.04 -4.05 38.95
C ALA A 72 8.22 -3.41 38.20
N GLY A 73 9.18 -4.21 37.70
CA GLY A 73 10.31 -3.69 36.94
C GLY A 73 9.89 -3.09 35.60
N MET A 74 8.94 -3.71 34.91
CA MET A 74 8.41 -3.21 33.64
C MET A 74 7.63 -1.91 33.81
N ALA A 75 6.86 -1.77 34.89
CA ALA A 75 6.19 -0.51 35.20
C ALA A 75 7.19 0.64 35.45
N GLY A 76 8.28 0.36 36.16
CA GLY A 76 9.38 1.32 36.33
C GLY A 76 10.02 1.71 34.99
N LEU A 77 10.30 0.72 34.13
CA LEU A 77 10.82 0.95 32.79
C LEU A 77 9.90 1.83 31.94
N ILE A 78 8.60 1.53 31.90
CA ILE A 78 7.61 2.31 31.14
C ILE A 78 7.57 3.76 31.64
N LYS A 79 7.53 3.97 32.96
CA LYS A 79 7.58 5.32 33.55
C LYS A 79 8.84 6.06 33.11
N THR A 80 10.01 5.45 33.24
CA THR A 80 11.29 6.08 32.87
C THR A 80 11.37 6.41 31.39
N VAL A 81 10.89 5.53 30.49
CA VAL A 81 10.84 5.81 29.05
C VAL A 81 9.92 7.00 28.74
N LEU A 82 8.73 7.07 29.36
CA LEU A 82 7.83 8.21 29.21
C LEU A 82 8.48 9.51 29.73
N MET A 83 9.18 9.44 30.86
CA MET A 83 9.91 10.59 31.40
C MET A 83 10.99 11.10 30.44
N LEU A 84 11.73 10.19 29.79
CA LEU A 84 12.73 10.54 28.77
C LEU A 84 12.05 11.18 27.55
N GLN A 85 10.94 10.60 27.06
CA GLN A 85 10.20 11.13 25.90
C GLN A 85 9.61 12.52 26.15
N HIS A 86 9.10 12.77 27.36
CA HIS A 86 8.48 14.04 27.72
C HIS A 86 9.46 15.05 28.34
N GLY A 87 10.70 14.64 28.65
CA GLY A 87 11.69 15.49 29.31
C GLY A 87 11.23 16.00 30.69
N GLN A 88 10.42 15.21 31.42
CA GLN A 88 9.79 15.63 32.67
C GLN A 88 9.86 14.53 33.75
N MET A 89 10.02 14.94 35.00
CA MET A 89 9.95 14.07 36.18
C MET A 89 8.61 14.23 36.89
N PRO A 90 7.77 13.18 36.97
CA PRO A 90 6.50 13.24 37.68
C PRO A 90 6.69 13.18 39.21
N ALA A 91 5.68 13.68 39.93
CA ALA A 91 5.66 13.68 41.39
C ALA A 91 5.64 12.27 42.00
N HIS A 92 6.50 12.07 43.01
CA HIS A 92 6.48 10.95 43.94
C HIS A 92 5.40 11.17 45.00
N LEU A 93 4.47 10.24 45.13
CA LEU A 93 3.33 10.41 46.03
C LEU A 93 3.67 9.98 47.47
N HIS A 94 2.82 10.41 48.40
CA HIS A 94 2.83 10.03 49.82
C HIS A 94 4.04 10.46 50.66
N LEU A 95 5.04 11.13 50.07
CA LEU A 95 6.16 11.70 50.83
C LEU A 95 5.74 13.01 51.53
N LYS A 96 5.36 12.92 52.80
CA LYS A 96 5.04 14.10 53.66
C LYS A 96 6.15 14.44 54.64
N THR A 97 6.76 13.41 55.23
CA THR A 97 7.85 13.53 56.19
C THR A 97 8.96 12.58 55.74
N PRO A 98 10.19 13.08 55.48
CA PRO A 98 11.32 12.22 55.12
C PRO A 98 11.57 11.15 56.18
N ASN A 99 11.95 9.95 55.74
CA ASN A 99 12.20 8.83 56.64
C ASN A 99 13.43 9.14 57.54
N PRO A 100 13.29 9.16 58.88
CA PRO A 100 14.37 9.57 59.78
C PRO A 100 15.52 8.56 59.87
N TYR A 101 15.35 7.35 59.32
CA TYR A 101 16.42 6.34 59.23
C TYR A 101 17.36 6.56 58.05
N ILE A 102 17.12 7.59 57.23
CA ILE A 102 17.99 7.98 56.11
C ILE A 102 18.68 9.29 56.49
N ASP A 103 20.00 9.34 56.33
CA ASP A 103 20.80 10.55 56.54
C ASP A 103 20.72 11.46 55.30
N TRP A 104 19.60 12.19 55.18
CA TRP A 104 19.30 13.04 54.03
C TRP A 104 20.34 14.15 53.85
N ASP A 105 20.85 14.73 54.94
CA ASP A 105 21.83 15.83 54.93
C ASP A 105 23.17 15.41 54.30
N ARG A 106 23.50 14.11 54.39
CA ARG A 106 24.70 13.54 53.75
C ARG A 106 24.41 12.91 52.38
N SER A 107 23.16 12.80 51.99
CA SER A 107 22.77 12.28 50.69
C SER A 107 22.68 13.43 49.68
N SER A 108 23.27 13.26 48.50
CA SER A 108 23.00 14.13 47.35
C SER A 108 21.72 13.71 46.62
N ILE A 109 20.74 13.13 47.34
CA ILE A 109 19.52 12.56 46.77
C ILE A 109 18.33 13.46 47.06
N GLU A 110 17.53 13.72 46.04
CA GLU A 110 16.26 14.43 46.16
C GLU A 110 15.10 13.61 45.60
N ILE A 111 13.91 13.80 46.17
CA ILE A 111 12.69 13.12 45.74
C ILE A 111 11.76 14.17 45.09
N PRO A 112 11.35 13.99 43.82
CA PRO A 112 10.48 14.96 43.16
C PRO A 112 9.09 14.91 43.79
N THR A 113 8.66 15.96 44.51
CA THR A 113 7.32 16.01 45.12
C THR A 113 6.27 16.71 44.25
N GLN A 114 6.72 17.29 43.12
CA GLN A 114 5.89 17.92 42.09
C GLN A 114 6.41 17.51 40.71
N CYS A 115 5.58 17.66 39.67
CA CYS A 115 6.05 17.47 38.30
C CYS A 115 6.99 18.61 37.91
N GLN A 116 8.16 18.30 37.36
CA GLN A 116 9.17 19.29 37.01
C GLN A 116 9.93 18.91 35.72
N PRO A 117 10.46 19.88 34.96
CA PRO A 117 11.36 19.61 33.84
C PRO A 117 12.53 18.74 34.28
N TRP A 118 13.01 17.86 33.41
CA TRP A 118 14.12 16.98 33.78
C TRP A 118 15.47 17.68 33.69
N GLU A 119 15.84 18.56 32.76
CA GLU A 119 17.25 18.96 32.47
C GLU A 119 18.36 17.85 32.44
N PRO A 120 19.06 17.64 31.30
CA PRO A 120 20.15 16.66 31.23
C PRO A 120 21.36 17.09 32.05
N ALA A 121 22.02 16.12 32.72
CA ALA A 121 23.25 16.39 33.48
C ALA A 121 24.47 16.58 32.57
N THR A 122 24.55 15.82 31.48
CA THR A 122 25.71 15.80 30.56
C THR A 122 25.27 15.63 29.11
N GLY A 123 24.47 16.56 28.58
CA GLY A 123 24.04 16.57 27.18
C GLY A 123 22.91 15.58 26.83
N SER A 124 22.80 14.45 27.53
CA SER A 124 21.67 13.50 27.45
C SER A 124 21.08 13.21 28.84
N ARG A 125 19.79 12.86 28.89
CA ARG A 125 19.16 12.37 30.14
C ARG A 125 19.47 10.89 30.31
N ILE A 126 20.12 10.54 31.42
CA ILE A 126 20.40 9.14 31.78
C ILE A 126 19.73 8.78 33.11
N ALA A 127 19.07 7.63 33.15
CA ALA A 127 18.41 7.08 34.33
C ALA A 127 18.80 5.63 34.63
N GLY A 128 18.78 5.28 35.91
CA GLY A 128 18.85 3.91 36.38
C GLY A 128 17.48 3.39 36.84
N ILE A 129 17.23 2.09 36.71
CA ILE A 129 16.02 1.42 37.19
C ILE A 129 16.40 0.22 38.04
N SER A 130 15.92 0.16 39.28
CA SER A 130 16.24 -0.89 40.25
C SER A 130 15.04 -1.81 40.52
N SER A 131 15.29 -3.11 40.57
CA SER A 131 14.30 -4.10 41.07
C SER A 131 15.00 -5.20 41.87
N PHE A 132 14.59 -5.37 43.13
CA PHE A 132 15.23 -6.30 44.06
C PHE A 132 14.25 -7.39 44.47
N GLY A 133 14.43 -8.58 43.92
CA GLY A 133 13.55 -9.72 44.17
C GLY A 133 13.63 -10.20 45.62
N PHE A 134 12.50 -10.63 46.16
CA PHE A 134 12.43 -11.18 47.53
C PHE A 134 13.34 -12.40 47.72
N SER A 135 13.57 -13.20 46.67
CA SER A 135 14.52 -14.33 46.66
C SER A 135 16.00 -13.92 46.76
N GLY A 136 16.31 -12.62 46.66
CA GLY A 136 17.67 -12.09 46.74
C GLY A 136 18.32 -11.77 45.39
N THR A 137 17.64 -12.04 44.26
CA THR A 137 18.13 -11.64 42.92
C THR A 137 17.89 -10.16 42.69
N ASN A 138 18.96 -9.40 42.42
CA ASN A 138 18.88 -7.96 42.14
C ASN A 138 19.10 -7.68 40.66
N ALA A 139 18.36 -6.71 40.11
CA ALA A 139 18.54 -6.20 38.76
C ALA A 139 18.66 -4.68 38.77
N HIS A 140 19.51 -4.14 37.90
CA HIS A 140 19.64 -2.72 37.64
C HIS A 140 19.84 -2.48 36.13
N ILE A 141 19.11 -1.54 35.55
CA ILE A 141 19.17 -1.17 34.13
C ILE A 141 19.55 0.30 34.03
N ILE A 142 20.36 0.66 33.03
CA ILE A 142 20.66 2.04 32.65
C ILE A 142 19.94 2.35 31.33
N LEU A 143 19.26 3.48 31.27
CA LEU A 143 18.61 4.02 30.08
C LEU A 143 19.11 5.42 29.77
N GLU A 144 19.24 5.71 28.49
CA GLU A 144 19.63 7.03 27.97
C GLU A 144 18.60 7.52 26.94
N GLU A 145 18.40 8.84 26.91
CA GLU A 145 17.61 9.55 25.91
C GLU A 145 18.17 9.37 24.49
N VAL A 146 17.30 9.26 23.49
CA VAL A 146 17.70 9.24 22.08
C VAL A 146 17.47 10.61 21.46
N SER A 147 18.44 11.09 20.68
CA SER A 147 18.24 12.30 19.88
C SER A 147 17.16 12.07 18.82
N PRO A 148 16.20 12.99 18.64
CA PRO A 148 15.23 12.90 17.56
C PRO A 148 15.93 12.77 16.21
N ARG A 149 15.46 11.84 15.37
CA ARG A 149 15.96 11.71 14.00
C ARG A 149 15.36 12.84 13.16
N GLU A 150 16.21 13.60 12.49
CA GLU A 150 15.74 14.55 11.48
C GLU A 150 15.26 13.79 10.24
N HIS A 151 14.14 14.25 9.68
CA HIS A 151 13.56 13.68 8.46
C HIS A 151 13.63 14.72 7.35
N PRO A 152 14.12 14.34 6.16
CA PRO A 152 14.19 15.27 5.03
C PRO A 152 12.77 15.66 4.58
N PRO A 153 12.59 16.88 4.03
CA PRO A 153 11.34 17.27 3.40
C PRO A 153 11.08 16.45 2.13
N ILE A 154 9.80 16.32 1.76
CA ILE A 154 9.39 15.68 0.49
C ILE A 154 9.06 16.78 -0.51
N GLU A 155 9.84 16.87 -1.59
CA GLU A 155 9.67 17.94 -2.59
C GLU A 155 8.46 17.70 -3.51
N ASN A 156 8.20 16.45 -3.91
CA ASN A 156 7.13 16.08 -4.84
C ASN A 156 6.28 14.94 -4.24
N GLU A 157 5.42 15.28 -3.29
CA GLU A 157 4.52 14.35 -2.62
C GLU A 157 3.30 14.02 -3.50
N ARG A 158 2.76 12.81 -3.37
CA ARG A 158 1.51 12.44 -4.03
C ARG A 158 0.31 13.16 -3.35
N PRO A 159 -0.68 13.65 -4.13
CA PRO A 159 -1.80 14.42 -3.61
C PRO A 159 -2.85 13.58 -2.85
N LEU A 160 -2.84 12.25 -2.99
CA LEU A 160 -3.72 11.35 -2.25
C LEU A 160 -2.95 10.22 -1.57
N HIS A 161 -3.50 9.74 -0.47
CA HIS A 161 -3.01 8.59 0.28
C HIS A 161 -4.08 7.52 0.42
N LEU A 162 -3.67 6.26 0.52
CA LEU A 162 -4.55 5.12 0.73
C LEU A 162 -4.44 4.67 2.18
N LEU A 163 -5.47 4.90 2.99
CA LEU A 163 -5.54 4.35 4.33
C LEU A 163 -6.12 2.94 4.27
N THR A 164 -5.37 1.97 4.79
CA THR A 164 -5.86 0.58 4.89
C THR A 164 -6.14 0.20 6.34
N MET A 165 -7.22 -0.55 6.52
CA MET A 165 -7.64 -1.11 7.80
C MET A 165 -7.97 -2.57 7.62
N SER A 166 -7.74 -3.39 8.65
CA SER A 166 -8.16 -4.78 8.60
C SER A 166 -8.38 -5.39 9.98
N ALA A 167 -9.29 -6.37 10.06
CA ALA A 167 -9.57 -7.09 11.28
C ALA A 167 -9.92 -8.56 11.04
N LYS A 168 -9.87 -9.38 12.10
CA LYS A 168 -10.21 -10.81 12.03
C LYS A 168 -11.72 -11.08 11.95
N SER A 169 -12.55 -10.08 12.21
CA SER A 169 -14.01 -10.18 12.25
C SER A 169 -14.62 -8.85 11.79
N LYS A 170 -15.85 -8.90 11.27
CA LYS A 170 -16.59 -7.70 10.87
C LYS A 170 -16.77 -6.71 12.03
N GLU A 171 -17.07 -7.22 13.22
CA GLU A 171 -17.32 -6.45 14.44
C GLU A 171 -16.08 -5.67 14.87
N ALA A 172 -14.91 -6.33 14.86
CA ALA A 172 -13.63 -5.69 15.10
C ALA A 172 -13.29 -4.62 14.06
N LEU A 173 -13.63 -4.82 12.76
CA LEU A 173 -13.40 -3.79 11.74
C LEU A 173 -14.27 -2.56 12.00
N VAL A 174 -15.54 -2.75 12.37
CA VAL A 174 -16.45 -1.64 12.74
C VAL A 174 -15.94 -0.88 13.96
N ALA A 175 -15.48 -1.58 14.99
CA ALA A 175 -14.88 -0.95 16.17
C ALA A 175 -13.59 -0.19 15.81
N MET A 176 -12.78 -0.72 14.90
CA MET A 176 -11.56 -0.06 14.42
C MET A 176 -11.90 1.23 13.66
N VAL A 177 -12.91 1.20 12.79
CA VAL A 177 -13.40 2.38 12.06
C VAL A 177 -13.80 3.50 13.03
N GLN A 178 -14.49 3.18 14.12
CA GLN A 178 -14.84 4.17 15.16
C GLN A 178 -13.59 4.74 15.85
N GLN A 179 -12.63 3.88 16.21
CA GLN A 179 -11.37 4.34 16.84
C GLN A 179 -10.56 5.25 15.92
N TYR A 180 -10.49 4.94 14.62
CA TYR A 180 -9.81 5.79 13.64
C TYR A 180 -10.53 7.11 13.43
N ALA A 181 -11.87 7.12 13.39
CA ALA A 181 -12.63 8.36 13.26
C ALA A 181 -12.33 9.34 14.42
N SER A 182 -12.32 8.84 15.67
CA SER A 182 -11.94 9.63 16.86
C SER A 182 -10.47 10.02 16.88
N PHE A 183 -9.58 9.13 16.48
CA PHE A 183 -8.15 9.44 16.41
C PHE A 183 -7.86 10.55 15.39
N LEU A 184 -8.47 10.48 14.21
CA LEU A 184 -8.25 11.48 13.14
C LEU A 184 -8.76 12.87 13.51
N SER A 185 -9.77 13.00 14.38
CA SER A 185 -10.23 14.33 14.83
C SER A 185 -9.26 15.03 15.78
N GLU A 186 -8.34 14.30 16.40
CA GLU A 186 -7.43 14.82 17.43
C GLU A 186 -5.96 14.74 17.02
N SER A 187 -5.66 14.15 15.87
CA SER A 187 -4.29 13.83 15.45
C SER A 187 -3.65 14.96 14.65
N ASP A 188 -2.50 15.44 15.12
CA ASP A 188 -1.64 16.36 14.35
C ASP A 188 -0.71 15.63 13.35
N ALA A 189 -0.69 14.30 13.34
CA ALA A 189 0.13 13.53 12.41
C ALA A 189 -0.36 13.65 10.97
N SER A 190 0.57 13.74 10.01
CA SER A 190 0.23 13.80 8.59
C SER A 190 -0.55 12.55 8.14
N LEU A 191 -1.48 12.71 7.19
CA LEU A 191 -2.23 11.56 6.64
C LEU A 191 -1.28 10.53 6.00
N ALA A 192 -0.20 10.99 5.38
CA ALA A 192 0.82 10.14 4.78
C ALA A 192 1.49 9.22 5.82
N ASP A 193 1.91 9.77 6.97
CA ASP A 193 2.53 8.99 8.05
C ASP A 193 1.55 8.01 8.70
N ILE A 194 0.28 8.41 8.81
CA ILE A 194 -0.81 7.54 9.29
C ILE A 194 -0.98 6.34 8.35
N CYS A 195 -1.09 6.59 7.04
CA CYS A 195 -1.24 5.52 6.04
C CYS A 195 -0.01 4.62 6.01
N TYR A 196 1.19 5.20 5.97
CA TYR A 196 2.46 4.46 6.02
C TYR A 196 2.54 3.56 7.25
N THR A 197 2.21 4.10 8.44
CA THR A 197 2.19 3.31 9.67
C THR A 197 1.14 2.21 9.64
N ALA A 198 -0.02 2.45 9.04
CA ALA A 198 -1.06 1.43 8.88
C ALA A 198 -0.58 0.30 7.95
N HIS A 199 0.18 0.62 6.91
CA HIS A 199 0.73 -0.36 5.98
C HIS A 199 1.83 -1.24 6.60
N ILE A 200 2.87 -0.62 7.17
CA ILE A 200 4.06 -1.37 7.62
C ILE A 200 4.04 -1.71 9.10
N GLY A 201 3.18 -1.05 9.88
CA GLY A 201 3.08 -1.17 11.34
C GLY A 201 1.86 -1.96 11.81
N ARG A 202 1.05 -2.52 10.91
CA ARG A 202 -0.09 -3.37 11.24
C ARG A 202 -0.06 -4.66 10.42
N ARG A 203 -0.74 -5.67 10.94
CA ARG A 203 -0.98 -6.91 10.22
C ARG A 203 -2.23 -6.76 9.36
N HIS A 204 -2.18 -7.24 8.12
CA HIS A 204 -3.32 -7.29 7.21
C HIS A 204 -4.14 -8.58 7.42
N PHE A 205 -5.32 -8.45 8.01
CA PHE A 205 -6.28 -9.53 8.26
C PHE A 205 -7.31 -9.67 7.14
N ASP A 206 -8.28 -10.56 7.35
CA ASP A 206 -9.24 -11.02 6.33
C ASP A 206 -10.30 -9.98 5.97
N HIS A 207 -10.89 -9.30 6.96
CA HIS A 207 -11.85 -8.22 6.72
C HIS A 207 -11.08 -6.93 6.46
N ARG A 208 -11.17 -6.37 5.26
CA ARG A 208 -10.34 -5.25 4.80
C ARG A 208 -11.19 -4.07 4.35
N LEU A 209 -10.68 -2.88 4.62
CA LEU A 209 -11.19 -1.59 4.16
C LEU A 209 -10.01 -0.77 3.62
N ALA A 210 -10.20 -0.10 2.49
CA ALA A 210 -9.23 0.82 1.91
C ALA A 210 -9.94 2.13 1.55
N LEU A 211 -9.34 3.26 1.93
CA LEU A 211 -9.90 4.60 1.79
C LEU A 211 -8.88 5.51 1.11
N ALA A 212 -9.16 5.97 -0.10
CA ALA A 212 -8.32 6.92 -0.83
C ALA A 212 -8.76 8.36 -0.53
N ALA A 213 -7.87 9.18 0.03
CA ALA A 213 -8.18 10.54 0.46
C ALA A 213 -6.95 11.46 0.45
N ALA A 214 -7.17 12.77 0.29
CA ALA A 214 -6.14 13.80 0.40
C ALA A 214 -6.01 14.35 1.83
N THR A 215 -7.09 14.31 2.62
CA THR A 215 -7.14 14.97 3.94
C THR A 215 -7.75 14.08 5.03
N HIS A 216 -7.49 14.40 6.30
CA HIS A 216 -8.15 13.72 7.42
C HIS A 216 -9.67 13.85 7.35
N GLN A 217 -10.18 15.01 6.95
CA GLN A 217 -11.62 15.27 6.83
C GLN A 217 -12.26 14.34 5.80
N GLU A 218 -11.65 14.17 4.63
CA GLU A 218 -12.15 13.24 3.60
C GLU A 218 -12.18 11.80 4.11
N VAL A 219 -11.17 11.36 4.87
CA VAL A 219 -11.18 10.03 5.50
C VAL A 219 -12.33 9.91 6.49
N GLN A 220 -12.58 10.93 7.31
CA GLN A 220 -13.69 10.91 8.28
C GLN A 220 -15.05 10.84 7.58
N GLU A 221 -15.25 11.60 6.50
CA GLU A 221 -16.47 11.56 5.68
C GLU A 221 -16.67 10.17 5.07
N GLN A 222 -15.60 9.55 4.56
CA GLN A 222 -15.64 8.19 4.01
C GLN A 222 -15.91 7.12 5.09
N LEU A 223 -15.32 7.25 6.28
CA LEU A 223 -15.60 6.35 7.42
C LEU A 223 -17.08 6.46 7.84
N ALA A 224 -17.65 7.67 7.87
CA ALA A 224 -19.06 7.89 8.14
C ALA A 224 -19.97 7.29 7.04
N ALA A 225 -19.60 7.47 5.77
CA ALA A 225 -20.31 6.86 4.64
C ALA A 225 -20.29 5.33 4.71
N TYR A 226 -19.14 4.72 5.02
CA TYR A 226 -19.01 3.29 5.23
C TYR A 226 -19.92 2.79 6.37
N GLN A 227 -19.96 3.51 7.50
CA GLN A 227 -20.86 3.17 8.62
C GLN A 227 -22.34 3.26 8.26
N ALA A 228 -22.71 4.21 7.41
CA ALA A 228 -24.07 4.35 6.88
C ALA A 228 -24.43 3.29 5.82
N GLY A 229 -23.47 2.45 5.40
CA GLY A 229 -23.66 1.46 4.33
C GLY A 229 -23.69 2.08 2.94
N ASN A 230 -23.18 3.31 2.79
CA ASN A 230 -23.12 3.99 1.51
C ASN A 230 -21.89 3.52 0.71
N VAL A 231 -22.12 3.09 -0.52
CA VAL A 231 -21.05 2.78 -1.47
C VAL A 231 -20.66 4.07 -2.18
N GLN A 232 -19.40 4.48 -2.07
CA GLN A 232 -18.87 5.67 -2.74
C GLN A 232 -17.53 5.35 -3.42
N PRO A 233 -17.19 6.03 -4.54
CA PRO A 233 -15.87 5.93 -5.14
C PRO A 233 -14.76 6.25 -4.13
N GLY A 234 -13.68 5.48 -4.13
CA GLY A 234 -12.57 5.63 -3.18
C GLY A 234 -12.71 4.82 -1.88
N ILE A 235 -13.87 4.18 -1.65
CA ILE A 235 -14.09 3.23 -0.56
C ILE A 235 -14.10 1.80 -1.12
N ALA A 236 -13.05 1.03 -0.87
CA ALA A 236 -13.00 -0.38 -1.20
C ALA A 236 -13.19 -1.22 0.08
N GLN A 237 -14.09 -2.20 0.06
CA GLN A 237 -14.30 -3.13 1.16
C GLN A 237 -14.34 -4.57 0.66
N GLY A 238 -13.80 -5.49 1.45
CA GLY A 238 -13.72 -6.88 1.05
C GLY A 238 -13.40 -7.81 2.21
N ARG A 239 -13.51 -9.10 1.90
CA ARG A 239 -13.12 -10.18 2.80
C ARG A 239 -12.28 -11.18 2.04
N VAL A 240 -11.08 -11.44 2.51
CA VAL A 240 -10.22 -12.51 2.03
C VAL A 240 -10.63 -13.79 2.76
N LEU A 241 -11.07 -14.81 2.04
CA LEU A 241 -11.50 -16.07 2.66
C LEU A 241 -10.30 -17.00 2.90
N ALA A 242 -10.32 -17.71 4.03
CA ALA A 242 -9.34 -18.76 4.30
C ALA A 242 -9.42 -19.83 3.20
N ASN A 243 -8.25 -20.22 2.67
CA ASN A 243 -8.08 -21.17 1.54
C ASN A 243 -8.54 -20.65 0.17
N GLN A 244 -8.79 -19.34 0.01
CA GLN A 244 -8.98 -18.78 -1.32
C GLN A 244 -7.66 -18.83 -2.10
N ARG A 245 -7.72 -19.27 -3.36
CA ARG A 245 -6.57 -19.16 -4.26
C ARG A 245 -6.21 -17.68 -4.45
N THR A 246 -4.92 -17.38 -4.63
CA THR A 246 -4.50 -16.03 -5.05
C THR A 246 -5.24 -15.67 -6.34
N PRO A 247 -5.89 -14.49 -6.40
CA PRO A 247 -6.55 -14.02 -7.62
C PRO A 247 -5.55 -13.93 -8.77
N LYS A 248 -5.93 -14.43 -9.94
CA LYS A 248 -5.12 -14.29 -11.15
C LYS A 248 -5.42 -12.96 -11.84
N ILE A 249 -4.37 -12.27 -12.27
CA ILE A 249 -4.45 -10.94 -12.85
C ILE A 249 -4.02 -10.98 -14.32
N ALA A 250 -4.85 -10.45 -15.22
CA ALA A 250 -4.46 -10.16 -16.58
C ALA A 250 -4.20 -8.67 -16.76
N PHE A 251 -3.07 -8.31 -17.37
CA PHE A 251 -2.82 -6.94 -17.82
C PHE A 251 -3.33 -6.77 -19.24
N LEU A 252 -4.19 -5.76 -19.44
CA LEU A 252 -4.77 -5.40 -20.73
C LEU A 252 -4.13 -4.11 -21.23
N PHE A 253 -3.40 -4.15 -22.34
CA PHE A 253 -2.65 -3.01 -22.88
C PHE A 253 -3.45 -2.27 -23.95
N THR A 254 -3.74 -0.99 -23.70
CA THR A 254 -4.69 -0.20 -24.50
C THR A 254 -4.17 0.05 -25.94
N GLY A 255 -5.10 0.18 -26.89
CA GLY A 255 -4.78 0.52 -28.28
C GLY A 255 -4.72 2.03 -28.55
N GLN A 256 -4.49 2.38 -29.82
CA GLN A 256 -4.56 3.76 -30.32
C GLN A 256 -5.98 4.34 -30.20
N GLY A 257 -6.07 5.65 -29.93
CA GLY A 257 -7.33 6.38 -29.68
C GLY A 257 -7.59 6.66 -28.21
N SER A 258 -6.74 6.13 -27.32
CA SER A 258 -6.81 6.36 -25.88
C SER A 258 -6.01 7.60 -25.43
N GLN A 259 -5.08 8.08 -26.25
CA GLN A 259 -4.20 9.19 -25.93
C GLN A 259 -4.94 10.51 -25.65
N TYR A 260 -4.29 11.38 -24.87
CA TYR A 260 -4.67 12.78 -24.67
C TYR A 260 -3.44 13.55 -24.16
N VAL A 261 -3.43 14.87 -24.37
CA VAL A 261 -2.36 15.74 -23.88
C VAL A 261 -2.33 15.73 -22.35
N GLN A 262 -1.14 15.75 -21.75
CA GLN A 262 -0.92 15.64 -20.29
C GLN A 262 -1.27 14.28 -19.67
N MET A 263 -1.47 13.21 -20.47
CA MET A 263 -1.72 11.88 -19.90
C MET A 263 -0.57 11.43 -18.99
N GLY A 264 -0.92 11.01 -17.76
CA GLY A 264 0.06 10.58 -16.75
C GLY A 264 0.95 11.68 -16.16
N ARG A 265 0.71 12.98 -16.44
CA ARG A 265 1.55 14.08 -15.95
C ARG A 265 1.71 14.09 -14.43
N GLU A 266 0.62 13.91 -13.69
CA GLU A 266 0.65 13.92 -12.23
C GLU A 266 1.56 12.80 -11.67
N LEU A 267 1.60 11.63 -12.33
CA LEU A 267 2.51 10.54 -11.96
C LEU A 267 3.96 10.85 -12.33
N TYR A 268 4.19 11.49 -13.49
CA TYR A 268 5.53 11.95 -13.87
C TYR A 268 6.12 12.92 -12.85
N GLU A 269 5.30 13.84 -12.33
CA GLU A 269 5.73 14.84 -11.34
C GLU A 269 5.95 14.21 -9.96
N THR A 270 5.06 13.31 -9.52
CA THR A 270 5.00 12.84 -8.13
C THR A 270 5.55 11.43 -7.88
N GLN A 271 5.85 10.65 -8.93
CA GLN A 271 6.17 9.23 -8.77
C GLN A 271 7.47 8.82 -9.50
N PRO A 272 8.62 8.75 -8.79
CA PRO A 272 9.93 8.55 -9.40
C PRO A 272 10.05 7.31 -10.29
N ILE A 273 9.47 6.17 -9.88
CA ILE A 273 9.53 4.92 -10.67
C ILE A 273 8.88 5.10 -12.05
N PHE A 274 7.73 5.78 -12.09
CA PHE A 274 7.04 6.07 -13.33
C PHE A 274 7.85 7.07 -14.18
N ARG A 275 8.36 8.14 -13.56
CA ARG A 275 9.18 9.15 -14.23
C ARG A 275 10.44 8.54 -14.86
N GLU A 276 11.22 7.79 -14.10
CA GLU A 276 12.46 7.15 -14.55
C GLU A 276 12.20 6.19 -15.72
N ALA A 277 11.11 5.42 -15.66
CA ALA A 277 10.72 4.52 -16.75
C ALA A 277 10.34 5.31 -18.02
N LEU A 278 9.60 6.40 -17.87
CA LEU A 278 9.18 7.24 -18.99
C LEU A 278 10.36 8.01 -19.62
N GLU A 279 11.26 8.56 -18.80
CA GLU A 279 12.48 9.23 -19.23
C GLU A 279 13.42 8.27 -19.97
N ARG A 280 13.55 7.03 -19.48
CA ARG A 280 14.30 5.98 -20.19
C ARG A 280 13.71 5.70 -21.58
N CYS A 281 12.39 5.60 -21.68
CA CYS A 281 11.72 5.43 -22.98
C CYS A 281 11.97 6.63 -23.90
N ALA A 282 11.87 7.86 -23.36
CA ALA A 282 12.14 9.09 -24.10
C ALA A 282 13.58 9.13 -24.64
N GLN A 283 14.57 8.72 -23.85
CA GLN A 283 15.96 8.66 -24.26
C GLN A 283 16.18 7.66 -25.42
N ILE A 284 15.55 6.49 -25.36
CA ILE A 284 15.64 5.47 -26.42
C ILE A 284 14.98 5.96 -27.72
N LEU A 285 13.87 6.70 -27.61
CA LEU A 285 13.11 7.21 -28.75
C LEU A 285 13.69 8.49 -29.35
N GLN A 286 14.55 9.23 -28.63
CA GLN A 286 15.13 10.49 -29.08
C GLN A 286 15.73 10.45 -30.51
N PRO A 287 16.53 9.44 -30.92
CA PRO A 287 17.06 9.38 -32.29
C PRO A 287 16.03 8.94 -33.35
N ARG A 288 14.78 8.64 -32.97
CA ARG A 288 13.74 8.05 -33.82
C ARG A 288 12.52 8.94 -34.02
N LEU A 289 12.37 9.97 -33.19
CA LEU A 289 11.27 10.93 -33.26
C LEU A 289 11.82 12.30 -33.65
N ASP A 290 11.10 13.01 -34.52
CA ASP A 290 11.46 14.37 -34.92
C ASP A 290 11.21 15.40 -33.79
N ARG A 291 10.45 15.00 -32.77
CA ARG A 291 10.10 15.79 -31.59
C ARG A 291 10.40 14.97 -30.32
N PRO A 292 10.98 15.56 -29.26
CA PRO A 292 11.20 14.84 -28.00
C PRO A 292 9.88 14.31 -27.42
N LEU A 293 9.90 13.07 -26.92
CA LEU A 293 8.69 12.42 -26.41
C LEU A 293 8.02 13.21 -25.28
N LEU A 294 8.82 13.73 -24.34
CA LEU A 294 8.28 14.45 -23.18
C LEU A 294 7.61 15.76 -23.60
N ASP A 295 8.15 16.47 -24.59
CA ASP A 295 7.54 17.69 -25.13
C ASP A 295 6.21 17.41 -25.83
N LEU A 296 6.05 16.22 -26.43
CA LEU A 296 4.80 15.77 -27.06
C LEU A 296 3.74 15.40 -26.00
N LEU A 297 4.15 14.77 -24.91
CA LEU A 297 3.26 14.38 -23.81
C LEU A 297 2.84 15.59 -22.96
N TYR A 298 3.80 16.47 -22.69
CA TYR A 298 3.71 17.58 -21.75
C TYR A 298 4.06 18.92 -22.41
N PRO A 299 3.36 19.33 -23.48
CA PRO A 299 3.65 20.58 -24.18
C PRO A 299 3.41 21.79 -23.28
N ASP A 300 4.17 22.85 -23.50
CA ASP A 300 3.96 24.13 -22.83
C ASP A 300 2.60 24.73 -23.25
N PRO A 301 1.76 25.21 -22.30
CA PRO A 301 0.44 25.75 -22.60
C PRO A 301 0.45 26.91 -23.59
N GLU A 302 1.54 27.70 -23.63
CA GLU A 302 1.69 28.84 -24.53
C GLU A 302 2.07 28.43 -25.97
N SER A 303 2.52 27.19 -26.17
CA SER A 303 2.98 26.68 -27.47
C SER A 303 1.87 26.05 -28.33
N SER A 304 0.70 25.75 -27.75
CA SER A 304 -0.40 25.06 -28.44
C SER A 304 -1.35 26.04 -29.16
N ILE A 305 -0.94 26.54 -30.32
CA ILE A 305 -1.76 27.41 -31.21
C ILE A 305 -2.49 26.59 -32.30
N THR A 306 -2.25 25.28 -32.41
CA THR A 306 -2.83 24.43 -33.46
C THR A 306 -4.12 23.72 -33.02
N ASN A 307 -5.08 23.61 -33.95
CA ASN A 307 -6.40 23.00 -33.72
C ASN A 307 -6.39 21.46 -33.54
N MET A 308 -5.26 20.77 -33.80
CA MET A 308 -5.09 19.34 -33.48
C MET A 308 -3.78 19.12 -32.71
N PRO A 309 -3.81 18.42 -31.56
CA PRO A 309 -2.61 18.06 -30.83
C PRO A 309 -1.65 17.20 -31.67
N GLU A 310 -0.35 17.50 -31.65
CA GLU A 310 0.66 16.69 -32.35
C GLU A 310 0.61 15.21 -31.92
N ILE A 311 0.26 14.93 -30.66
CA ILE A 311 0.17 13.58 -30.11
C ILE A 311 -0.84 12.67 -30.82
N ASP A 312 -1.80 13.23 -31.59
CA ASP A 312 -2.76 12.46 -32.38
C ASP A 312 -2.22 12.00 -33.74
N GLN A 313 -1.04 12.49 -34.16
CA GLN A 313 -0.35 11.96 -35.32
C GLN A 313 0.22 10.59 -34.99
N THR A 314 -0.04 9.61 -35.87
CA THR A 314 0.27 8.20 -35.63
C THR A 314 1.74 7.96 -35.30
N ALA A 315 2.64 8.69 -35.97
CA ALA A 315 4.09 8.64 -35.70
C ALA A 315 4.42 8.88 -34.23
N TYR A 316 3.69 9.76 -33.55
CA TYR A 316 3.89 10.11 -32.14
C TYR A 316 2.98 9.32 -31.19
N THR A 317 1.73 9.04 -31.60
CA THR A 317 0.76 8.35 -30.74
C THR A 317 1.24 6.98 -30.29
N GLN A 318 1.74 6.13 -31.20
CA GLN A 318 2.05 4.74 -30.85
C GLN A 318 3.27 4.62 -29.93
N PRO A 319 4.40 5.32 -30.18
CA PRO A 319 5.53 5.32 -29.26
C PRO A 319 5.19 5.95 -27.90
N ALA A 320 4.34 6.98 -27.87
CA ALA A 320 3.92 7.61 -26.62
C ALA A 320 3.04 6.71 -25.76
N LEU A 321 2.08 6.00 -26.37
CA LEU A 321 1.28 4.98 -25.68
C LEU A 321 2.17 3.85 -25.15
N PHE A 322 3.10 3.36 -25.97
CA PHE A 322 4.05 2.34 -25.52
C PHE A 322 4.81 2.79 -24.27
N ALA A 323 5.40 3.98 -24.31
CA ALA A 323 6.22 4.50 -23.21
C ALA A 323 5.40 4.71 -21.93
N LEU A 324 4.19 5.25 -22.05
CA LEU A 324 3.27 5.44 -20.93
C LEU A 324 2.86 4.10 -20.31
N GLU A 325 2.41 3.16 -21.13
CA GLU A 325 1.97 1.84 -20.66
C GLU A 325 3.12 1.06 -20.02
N TYR A 326 4.32 1.13 -20.59
CA TYR A 326 5.51 0.54 -19.99
C TYR A 326 5.82 1.15 -18.61
N ALA A 327 5.77 2.48 -18.48
CA ALA A 327 5.98 3.18 -17.21
C ALA A 327 4.93 2.81 -16.15
N LEU A 328 3.66 2.65 -16.55
CA LEU A 328 2.60 2.14 -15.67
C LEU A 328 2.90 0.72 -15.17
N VAL A 329 3.39 -0.18 -16.05
CA VAL A 329 3.79 -1.54 -15.63
C VAL A 329 4.91 -1.50 -14.61
N GLN A 330 5.95 -0.67 -14.82
CA GLN A 330 7.06 -0.58 -13.86
C GLN A 330 6.57 -0.18 -12.46
N MET A 331 5.62 0.76 -12.40
CA MET A 331 5.01 1.19 -11.15
C MET A 331 4.15 0.09 -10.49
N TRP A 332 3.28 -0.58 -11.25
CA TRP A 332 2.46 -1.69 -10.73
C TRP A 332 3.33 -2.84 -10.20
N ARG A 333 4.36 -3.23 -10.95
CA ARG A 333 5.33 -4.25 -10.52
C ARG A 333 6.10 -3.84 -9.28
N ALA A 334 6.49 -2.58 -9.18
CA ALA A 334 7.14 -2.07 -7.97
C ALA A 334 6.25 -2.19 -6.73
N TRP A 335 4.92 -2.16 -6.89
CA TRP A 335 3.98 -2.40 -5.78
C TRP A 335 3.66 -3.88 -5.56
N GLY A 336 4.39 -4.79 -6.21
CA GLY A 336 4.20 -6.24 -6.13
C GLY A 336 3.10 -6.80 -7.02
N ILE A 337 2.52 -5.98 -7.92
CA ILE A 337 1.44 -6.41 -8.81
C ILE A 337 2.03 -6.94 -10.11
N GLU A 338 2.04 -8.27 -10.24
CA GLU A 338 2.51 -8.98 -11.43
C GLU A 338 1.33 -9.58 -12.22
N PRO A 339 1.39 -9.59 -13.56
CA PRO A 339 0.40 -10.27 -14.37
C PRO A 339 0.67 -11.78 -14.45
N ASP A 340 -0.39 -12.57 -14.31
CA ASP A 340 -0.40 -13.99 -14.68
C ASP A 340 -0.50 -14.18 -16.20
N MET A 341 -1.14 -13.23 -16.89
CA MET A 341 -1.27 -13.20 -18.35
C MET A 341 -1.29 -11.77 -18.88
N VAL A 342 -0.90 -11.59 -20.14
CA VAL A 342 -0.95 -10.29 -20.82
C VAL A 342 -1.71 -10.37 -22.14
N MET A 343 -2.42 -9.30 -22.49
CA MET A 343 -3.06 -9.14 -23.79
C MET A 343 -3.06 -7.67 -24.15
N GLY A 344 -2.78 -7.32 -25.40
CA GLY A 344 -2.81 -5.93 -25.84
C GLY A 344 -3.60 -5.73 -27.10
N HIS A 345 -4.25 -4.59 -27.28
CA HIS A 345 -5.05 -4.32 -28.48
C HIS A 345 -4.20 -3.61 -29.54
N SER A 346 -3.87 -4.29 -30.63
CA SER A 346 -3.03 -3.73 -31.71
C SER A 346 -1.71 -3.16 -31.16
N VAL A 347 -1.58 -1.83 -31.06
CA VAL A 347 -0.43 -1.12 -30.47
C VAL A 347 -0.07 -1.67 -29.09
N GLY A 348 -1.05 -1.95 -28.24
CA GLY A 348 -0.81 -2.47 -26.89
C GLY A 348 -0.10 -3.83 -26.88
N GLU A 349 -0.20 -4.64 -27.94
CA GLU A 349 0.49 -5.94 -27.99
C GLU A 349 2.02 -5.80 -28.07
N TYR A 350 2.52 -4.68 -28.58
CA TYR A 350 3.96 -4.39 -28.54
C TYR A 350 4.45 -4.23 -27.10
N VAL A 351 3.65 -3.57 -26.25
CA VAL A 351 3.96 -3.40 -24.83
C VAL A 351 3.79 -4.73 -24.11
N ALA A 352 2.68 -5.45 -24.36
CA ALA A 352 2.43 -6.78 -23.81
C ALA A 352 3.59 -7.74 -24.11
N ALA A 353 4.07 -7.77 -25.36
CA ALA A 353 5.20 -8.61 -25.77
C ALA A 353 6.51 -8.19 -25.11
N CYS A 354 6.77 -6.88 -24.96
CA CYS A 354 7.92 -6.38 -24.19
C CYS A 354 7.85 -6.83 -22.73
N VAL A 355 6.69 -6.71 -22.10
CA VAL A 355 6.45 -7.04 -20.68
C VAL A 355 6.54 -8.55 -20.43
N ALA A 356 6.11 -9.34 -21.42
CA ALA A 356 6.27 -10.80 -21.45
C ALA A 356 7.69 -11.25 -21.85
N GLY A 357 8.62 -10.35 -22.17
CA GLY A 357 10.01 -10.70 -22.46
C GLY A 357 10.32 -11.13 -23.90
N VAL A 358 9.37 -11.00 -24.83
CA VAL A 358 9.56 -11.36 -26.26
C VAL A 358 10.68 -10.54 -26.90
N PHE A 359 10.84 -9.29 -26.50
CA PHE A 359 11.97 -8.44 -26.89
C PHE A 359 12.30 -7.44 -25.77
N SER A 360 13.47 -6.80 -25.85
CA SER A 360 13.86 -5.77 -24.89
C SER A 360 13.06 -4.47 -25.08
N LEU A 361 13.10 -3.59 -24.09
CA LEU A 361 12.52 -2.25 -24.17
C LEU A 361 13.03 -1.48 -25.40
N GLU A 362 14.33 -1.52 -25.65
CA GLU A 362 14.99 -0.83 -26.76
C GLU A 362 14.49 -1.33 -28.12
N ASP A 363 14.37 -2.65 -28.26
CA ASP A 363 13.89 -3.29 -29.48
C ASP A 363 12.39 -3.06 -29.70
N GLY A 364 11.58 -3.13 -28.63
CA GLY A 364 10.15 -2.82 -28.68
C GLY A 364 9.87 -1.38 -29.10
N LEU A 365 10.56 -0.42 -28.49
CA LEU A 365 10.48 1.00 -28.83
C LEU A 365 10.97 1.29 -30.25
N LYS A 366 12.04 0.62 -30.69
CA LYS A 366 12.52 0.70 -32.08
C LYS A 366 11.45 0.22 -33.07
N LEU A 367 10.84 -0.93 -32.81
CA LEU A 367 9.87 -1.53 -33.71
C LEU A 367 8.58 -0.71 -33.78
N ILE A 368 8.06 -0.23 -32.64
CA ILE A 368 6.84 0.59 -32.63
C ILE A 368 7.06 1.96 -33.28
N ALA A 369 8.23 2.58 -33.08
CA ALA A 369 8.57 3.85 -33.75
C ALA A 369 8.67 3.69 -35.27
N GLU A 370 9.23 2.58 -35.75
CA GLU A 370 9.31 2.34 -37.19
C GLU A 370 7.96 2.00 -37.80
N ARG A 371 7.13 1.20 -37.11
CA ARG A 371 5.74 0.94 -37.49
C ARG A 371 4.97 2.26 -37.64
N SER A 372 5.05 3.12 -36.62
CA SER A 372 4.28 4.35 -36.57
C SER A 372 4.71 5.36 -37.63
N ARG A 373 6.02 5.51 -37.86
CA ARG A 373 6.60 6.35 -38.92
C ARG A 373 6.16 5.91 -40.30
N LEU A 374 6.25 4.61 -40.58
CA LEU A 374 5.84 4.04 -41.86
C LEU A 374 4.33 4.15 -42.10
N MET A 375 3.51 3.92 -41.07
CA MET A 375 2.06 4.12 -41.15
C MET A 375 1.70 5.58 -41.41
N GLN A 376 2.39 6.53 -40.76
CA GLN A 376 2.15 7.97 -40.92
C GLN A 376 2.45 8.46 -42.34
N ALA A 377 3.38 7.82 -43.05
CA ALA A 377 3.79 8.19 -44.40
C ALA A 377 2.84 7.68 -45.50
N LEU A 378 1.87 6.82 -45.17
CA LEU A 378 0.91 6.31 -46.13
C LEU A 378 -0.10 7.39 -46.56
N PRO A 379 -0.78 7.21 -47.72
CA PRO A 379 -1.85 8.11 -48.12
C PRO A 379 -3.03 8.08 -47.13
N GLN A 380 -3.57 9.26 -46.79
CA GLN A 380 -4.74 9.42 -45.91
C GLN A 380 -6.07 9.27 -46.67
N ASN A 381 -6.21 8.20 -47.45
CA ASN A 381 -7.42 7.89 -48.23
C ASN A 381 -8.26 6.75 -47.62
N GLY A 382 -7.87 6.26 -46.44
CA GLY A 382 -8.56 5.20 -45.72
C GLY A 382 -9.53 5.70 -44.65
N LYS A 383 -10.51 4.88 -44.29
CA LYS A 383 -11.43 5.10 -43.16
C LYS A 383 -11.52 3.87 -42.28
N MET A 384 -11.84 4.07 -41.00
CA MET A 384 -12.23 3.00 -40.08
C MET A 384 -13.59 3.29 -39.45
N VAL A 385 -14.41 2.24 -39.28
CA VAL A 385 -15.76 2.36 -38.74
C VAL A 385 -16.04 1.20 -37.78
N SER A 386 -16.56 1.52 -36.59
CA SER A 386 -17.10 0.53 -35.67
C SER A 386 -18.54 0.21 -36.03
N VAL A 387 -18.87 -1.06 -36.21
CA VAL A 387 -20.18 -1.57 -36.63
C VAL A 387 -20.75 -2.43 -35.51
N LEU A 388 -22.01 -2.16 -35.17
CA LEU A 388 -22.76 -2.91 -34.16
C LEU A 388 -23.43 -4.13 -34.82
N ALA A 389 -22.61 -5.11 -35.20
CA ALA A 389 -23.03 -6.37 -35.82
C ALA A 389 -22.02 -7.48 -35.48
N ASN A 390 -22.39 -8.75 -35.70
CA ASN A 390 -21.44 -9.85 -35.58
C ASN A 390 -20.51 -9.95 -36.79
N ARG A 391 -19.47 -10.77 -36.63
CA ARG A 391 -18.44 -11.01 -37.65
C ARG A 391 -19.05 -11.54 -38.95
N GLU A 392 -19.93 -12.52 -38.88
CA GLU A 392 -20.49 -13.21 -40.04
C GLU A 392 -21.34 -12.28 -40.90
N GLN A 393 -22.15 -11.42 -40.27
CA GLN A 393 -22.95 -10.38 -40.93
C GLN A 393 -22.07 -9.39 -41.67
N VAL A 394 -20.99 -8.93 -41.04
CA VAL A 394 -20.05 -7.99 -41.65
C VAL A 394 -19.32 -8.65 -42.82
N GLU A 395 -18.80 -9.88 -42.64
CA GLU A 395 -18.08 -10.61 -43.69
C GLU A 395 -18.93 -10.88 -44.93
N ALA A 396 -20.24 -11.06 -44.79
CA ALA A 396 -21.17 -11.28 -45.90
C ALA A 396 -21.36 -10.04 -46.79
N LEU A 397 -21.16 -8.84 -46.26
CA LEU A 397 -21.33 -7.56 -46.96
C LEU A 397 -19.99 -6.94 -47.40
N LEU A 398 -18.88 -7.50 -46.94
CA LEU A 398 -17.55 -6.91 -47.10
C LEU A 398 -16.98 -7.13 -48.49
N ASP A 399 -16.60 -6.05 -49.18
CA ASP A 399 -15.68 -6.12 -50.31
C ASP A 399 -14.27 -6.44 -49.79
N LYS A 400 -13.92 -7.73 -49.77
CA LYS A 400 -12.67 -8.25 -49.21
C LYS A 400 -11.41 -7.77 -49.95
N GLN A 401 -11.53 -7.18 -51.14
CA GLN A 401 -10.37 -6.66 -51.87
C GLN A 401 -9.98 -5.26 -51.39
N ARG A 402 -10.96 -4.42 -51.06
CA ARG A 402 -10.74 -3.00 -50.69
C ARG A 402 -10.94 -2.72 -49.21
N LEU A 403 -11.65 -3.61 -48.50
CA LEU A 403 -11.96 -3.50 -47.08
C LEU A 403 -11.49 -4.75 -46.33
N SER A 404 -11.25 -4.60 -45.03
CA SER A 404 -10.95 -5.69 -44.11
C SER A 404 -11.63 -5.46 -42.78
N ILE A 405 -11.94 -6.54 -42.06
CA ILE A 405 -12.22 -6.44 -40.63
C ILE A 405 -10.89 -6.14 -39.94
N ALA A 406 -10.81 -5.00 -39.27
CA ALA A 406 -9.63 -4.56 -38.54
C ALA A 406 -9.60 -5.08 -37.10
N ALA A 407 -10.77 -5.25 -36.48
CA ALA A 407 -10.87 -5.80 -35.12
C ALA A 407 -12.22 -6.46 -34.88
N ILE A 408 -12.22 -7.55 -34.11
CA ILE A 408 -13.41 -8.22 -33.57
C ILE A 408 -13.36 -7.98 -32.06
N ASN A 409 -14.03 -6.93 -31.59
CA ASN A 409 -13.95 -6.43 -30.22
C ASN A 409 -15.00 -7.06 -29.29
N GLY A 410 -16.01 -7.72 -29.85
CA GLY A 410 -17.03 -8.45 -29.09
C GLY A 410 -18.05 -9.13 -30.02
N PRO A 411 -19.00 -9.88 -29.46
CA PRO A 411 -19.98 -10.65 -30.25
C PRO A 411 -20.83 -9.82 -31.22
N GLN A 412 -21.01 -8.52 -30.92
CA GLN A 412 -21.76 -7.56 -31.73
C GLN A 412 -20.96 -6.26 -31.95
N SER A 413 -19.63 -6.34 -31.93
CA SER A 413 -18.76 -5.17 -32.08
C SER A 413 -17.57 -5.50 -32.98
N VAL A 414 -17.64 -5.03 -34.22
CA VAL A 414 -16.62 -5.26 -35.25
C VAL A 414 -16.14 -3.92 -35.80
N VAL A 415 -14.85 -3.77 -36.06
CA VAL A 415 -14.27 -2.60 -36.71
C VAL A 415 -13.87 -2.96 -38.13
N ILE A 416 -14.26 -2.14 -39.09
CA ILE A 416 -13.96 -2.30 -40.51
C ILE A 416 -12.99 -1.19 -40.93
N ALA A 417 -12.03 -1.51 -41.79
CA ALA A 417 -11.05 -0.56 -42.32
C ALA A 417 -10.79 -0.78 -43.81
N GLY A 418 -10.56 0.29 -44.55
CA GLY A 418 -10.10 0.23 -45.94
C GLY A 418 -10.36 1.52 -46.70
N GLU A 419 -10.49 1.42 -48.03
CA GLU A 419 -10.68 2.57 -48.91
C GLU A 419 -11.94 3.40 -48.60
N SER A 420 -11.83 4.72 -48.67
CA SER A 420 -12.93 5.64 -48.37
C SER A 420 -14.18 5.43 -49.24
N THR A 421 -14.01 5.10 -50.51
CA THR A 421 -15.11 4.88 -51.47
C THR A 421 -15.83 3.57 -51.19
N ALA A 422 -15.08 2.47 -51.08
CA ALA A 422 -15.62 1.16 -50.69
C ALA A 422 -16.34 1.21 -49.34
N MET A 423 -15.78 1.95 -48.38
CA MET A 423 -16.41 2.15 -47.08
C MET A 423 -17.77 2.83 -47.23
N GLN A 424 -17.88 3.88 -48.05
CA GLN A 424 -19.14 4.60 -48.25
C GLN A 424 -20.24 3.71 -48.84
N ASP A 425 -19.88 2.83 -49.78
CA ASP A 425 -20.80 1.84 -50.36
C ASP A 425 -21.32 0.90 -49.27
N LEU A 426 -20.42 0.35 -48.44
CA LEU A 426 -20.77 -0.53 -47.33
C LEU A 426 -21.64 0.17 -46.28
N LEU A 427 -21.34 1.41 -45.91
CA LEU A 427 -22.13 2.17 -44.93
C LEU A 427 -23.56 2.41 -45.42
N THR A 428 -23.74 2.61 -46.73
CA THR A 428 -25.07 2.73 -47.33
C THR A 428 -25.84 1.42 -47.19
N GLU A 429 -25.19 0.28 -47.44
CA GLU A 429 -25.81 -1.03 -47.28
C GLU A 429 -26.14 -1.37 -45.82
N LEU A 430 -25.23 -1.07 -44.88
CA LEU A 430 -25.47 -1.23 -43.45
C LEU A 430 -26.67 -0.37 -43.00
N ALA A 431 -26.77 0.87 -43.49
CA ALA A 431 -27.91 1.75 -43.21
C ALA A 431 -29.23 1.18 -43.77
N ASN A 432 -29.22 0.63 -44.99
CA ASN A 432 -30.38 -0.03 -45.61
C ASN A 432 -30.88 -1.23 -44.79
N GLN A 433 -29.96 -1.96 -44.14
CA GLN A 433 -30.28 -3.08 -43.27
C GLN A 433 -30.57 -2.66 -41.81
N GLY A 434 -30.57 -1.36 -41.50
CA GLY A 434 -30.81 -0.84 -40.15
C GLY A 434 -29.67 -1.12 -39.15
N ILE A 435 -28.49 -1.49 -39.63
CA ILE A 435 -27.32 -1.78 -38.80
C ILE A 435 -26.64 -0.47 -38.39
N ARG A 436 -26.48 -0.26 -37.08
CA ARG A 436 -25.84 0.94 -36.53
C ARG A 436 -24.33 0.86 -36.67
N TYR A 437 -23.72 2.00 -36.97
CA TYR A 437 -22.27 2.14 -37.05
C TYR A 437 -21.81 3.51 -36.54
N ARG A 438 -20.51 3.63 -36.23
CA ARG A 438 -19.85 4.84 -35.76
C ARG A 438 -18.48 5.00 -36.44
N PRO A 439 -18.25 6.07 -37.22
CA PRO A 439 -16.93 6.39 -37.75
C PRO A 439 -15.90 6.58 -36.63
N LEU A 440 -14.68 6.11 -36.85
CA LEU A 440 -13.55 6.32 -35.93
C LEU A 440 -12.70 7.49 -36.41
N SER A 441 -12.33 8.37 -35.47
CA SER A 441 -11.42 9.48 -35.74
C SER A 441 -9.97 8.97 -35.77
N VAL A 442 -9.55 8.46 -36.92
CA VAL A 442 -8.20 7.97 -37.17
C VAL A 442 -7.65 8.53 -38.47
N SER A 443 -6.32 8.58 -38.57
CA SER A 443 -5.61 9.14 -39.74
C SER A 443 -5.61 8.19 -40.95
N HIS A 444 -5.59 6.88 -40.71
CA HIS A 444 -5.44 5.85 -41.75
C HIS A 444 -6.34 4.64 -41.46
N ALA A 445 -6.50 3.78 -42.47
CA ALA A 445 -7.20 2.51 -42.34
C ALA A 445 -6.26 1.39 -41.89
N PHE A 446 -5.98 1.31 -40.59
CA PHE A 446 -5.14 0.25 -40.00
C PHE A 446 -5.75 -1.14 -40.19
N HIS A 447 -4.91 -2.19 -40.23
CA HIS A 447 -5.34 -3.59 -40.40
C HIS A 447 -6.15 -3.83 -41.69
N SER A 448 -5.72 -3.21 -42.79
CA SER A 448 -6.41 -3.25 -44.08
C SER A 448 -5.41 -3.35 -45.25
N PRO A 449 -5.87 -3.60 -46.50
CA PRO A 449 -4.98 -3.64 -47.67
C PRO A 449 -4.16 -2.37 -47.85
N LEU A 450 -4.66 -1.22 -47.35
CA LEU A 450 -3.94 0.05 -47.43
C LEU A 450 -2.64 0.08 -46.61
N MET A 451 -2.39 -0.91 -45.75
CA MET A 451 -1.11 -1.08 -45.04
C MET A 451 -0.06 -1.83 -45.88
N GLU A 452 -0.45 -2.53 -46.95
CA GLU A 452 0.48 -3.35 -47.76
C GLU A 452 1.72 -2.60 -48.28
N PRO A 453 1.63 -1.32 -48.72
CA PRO A 453 2.79 -0.60 -49.24
C PRO A 453 3.93 -0.41 -48.24
N MET A 454 3.67 -0.47 -46.93
CA MET A 454 4.71 -0.31 -45.91
C MET A 454 5.28 -1.63 -45.38
N LEU A 455 4.65 -2.78 -45.69
CA LEU A 455 4.98 -4.06 -45.06
C LEU A 455 6.41 -4.53 -45.39
N GLU A 456 6.91 -4.30 -46.60
CA GLU A 456 8.27 -4.72 -46.96
C GLU A 456 9.34 -3.97 -46.14
N GLU A 457 9.17 -2.65 -46.01
CA GLU A 457 10.09 -1.82 -45.22
C GLU A 457 9.97 -2.13 -43.73
N PHE A 458 8.76 -2.33 -43.24
CA PHE A 458 8.53 -2.76 -41.86
C PHE A 458 9.16 -4.13 -41.58
N ALA A 459 9.08 -5.08 -42.52
CA ALA A 459 9.72 -6.39 -42.39
C ALA A 459 11.25 -6.28 -42.26
N LYS A 460 11.90 -5.31 -42.91
CA LYS A 460 13.35 -5.05 -42.73
C LYS A 460 13.65 -4.62 -41.29
N ALA A 461 12.81 -3.76 -40.72
CA ALA A 461 12.95 -3.32 -39.34
C ALA A 461 12.74 -4.49 -38.35
N ALA A 462 11.68 -5.28 -38.55
CA ALA A 462 11.35 -6.44 -37.74
C ALA A 462 12.47 -7.51 -37.75
N ARG A 463 13.10 -7.77 -38.91
CA ARG A 463 14.28 -8.68 -38.99
C ARG A 463 15.48 -8.21 -38.16
N GLY A 464 15.55 -6.91 -37.85
CA GLY A 464 16.62 -6.32 -37.04
C GLY A 464 16.34 -6.32 -35.53
N ILE A 465 15.32 -7.05 -35.07
CA ILE A 465 14.93 -7.20 -33.67
C ILE A 465 15.34 -8.58 -33.16
N ARG A 466 15.76 -8.66 -31.90
CA ARG A 466 16.04 -9.93 -31.24
C ARG A 466 14.81 -10.43 -30.49
N TYR A 467 14.23 -11.51 -30.99
CA TYR A 467 13.07 -12.15 -30.38
C TYR A 467 13.45 -13.28 -29.40
N ARG A 468 12.59 -13.51 -28.42
CA ARG A 468 12.64 -14.58 -27.42
C ARG A 468 11.23 -15.13 -27.21
N GLU A 469 11.14 -16.33 -26.66
CA GLU A 469 9.88 -16.88 -26.19
C GLU A 469 9.34 -16.06 -25.01
N PRO A 470 8.01 -15.88 -24.90
CA PRO A 470 7.41 -15.12 -23.80
C PRO A 470 7.57 -15.85 -22.46
N GLU A 471 8.06 -15.14 -21.44
CA GLU A 471 8.18 -15.58 -20.05
C GLU A 471 6.82 -15.52 -19.31
N ILE A 472 5.91 -14.66 -19.78
CA ILE A 472 4.55 -14.49 -19.26
C ILE A 472 3.58 -14.89 -20.38
N PRO A 473 2.57 -15.74 -20.12
CA PRO A 473 1.60 -16.12 -21.15
C PRO A 473 0.94 -14.90 -21.79
N LEU A 474 1.07 -14.80 -23.12
CA LEU A 474 0.53 -13.69 -23.91
C LEU A 474 -0.58 -14.22 -24.83
N VAL A 475 -1.72 -13.52 -24.86
CA VAL A 475 -2.82 -13.84 -25.79
C VAL A 475 -2.64 -13.04 -27.08
N SER A 476 -2.49 -13.75 -28.20
CA SER A 476 -2.21 -13.15 -29.51
C SER A 476 -3.45 -12.49 -30.12
N ASN A 477 -3.27 -11.30 -30.69
CA ASN A 477 -4.27 -10.62 -31.51
C ASN A 477 -4.60 -11.35 -32.80
N LEU A 478 -3.67 -12.13 -33.38
CA LEU A 478 -3.90 -12.82 -34.65
C LEU A 478 -4.76 -14.07 -34.49
N THR A 479 -4.64 -14.76 -33.35
CA THR A 479 -5.30 -16.05 -33.13
C THR A 479 -6.40 -15.98 -32.08
N GLY A 480 -6.31 -15.04 -31.13
CA GLY A 480 -7.14 -15.00 -29.93
C GLY A 480 -6.78 -16.07 -28.89
N ALA A 481 -5.69 -16.81 -29.10
CA ALA A 481 -5.22 -17.88 -28.20
C ALA A 481 -3.90 -17.48 -27.53
N VAL A 482 -3.51 -18.22 -26.49
CA VAL A 482 -2.17 -18.09 -25.91
C VAL A 482 -1.14 -18.40 -26.99
N VAL A 483 -0.23 -17.46 -27.21
CA VAL A 483 0.78 -17.55 -28.26
C VAL A 483 1.85 -18.56 -27.90
N ALA A 484 2.34 -19.31 -28.88
CA ALA A 484 3.50 -20.17 -28.72
C ALA A 484 4.76 -19.44 -29.25
N ASP A 485 5.60 -20.12 -30.02
CA ASP A 485 6.84 -19.58 -30.57
C ASP A 485 6.61 -18.61 -31.75
N GLU A 486 5.40 -18.54 -32.32
CA GLU A 486 5.15 -17.75 -33.53
C GLU A 486 5.37 -16.24 -33.33
N ILE A 487 5.12 -15.70 -32.13
CA ILE A 487 5.33 -14.26 -31.83
C ILE A 487 6.80 -13.86 -31.86
N ALA A 488 7.69 -14.83 -31.67
CA ALA A 488 9.13 -14.63 -31.68
C ALA A 488 9.70 -14.61 -33.12
N SER A 489 8.91 -14.14 -34.10
CA SER A 489 9.30 -14.06 -35.51
C SER A 489 8.96 -12.69 -36.12
N PRO A 490 9.78 -12.16 -37.04
CA PRO A 490 9.45 -10.94 -37.78
C PRO A 490 8.11 -11.03 -38.54
N ASP A 491 7.80 -12.21 -39.08
CA ASP A 491 6.61 -12.46 -39.90
C ASP A 491 5.32 -12.27 -39.11
N TYR A 492 5.32 -12.61 -37.81
CA TYR A 492 4.20 -12.34 -36.92
C TYR A 492 3.86 -10.85 -36.90
N TRP A 493 4.86 -9.98 -36.72
CA TRP A 493 4.65 -8.54 -36.60
C TRP A 493 4.24 -7.89 -37.92
N VAL A 494 4.70 -8.42 -39.05
CA VAL A 494 4.25 -7.98 -40.38
C VAL A 494 2.77 -8.35 -40.58
N ARG A 495 2.38 -9.59 -40.23
CA ARG A 495 0.98 -10.03 -40.27
C ARG A 495 0.11 -9.22 -39.31
N HIS A 496 0.61 -8.93 -38.12
CA HIS A 496 -0.06 -8.12 -37.10
C HIS A 496 -0.46 -6.72 -37.57
N VAL A 497 0.31 -6.11 -38.48
CA VAL A 497 -0.05 -4.82 -39.07
C VAL A 497 -1.26 -4.92 -40.02
N ARG A 498 -1.45 -6.09 -40.64
CA ARG A 498 -2.37 -6.29 -41.77
C ARG A 498 -3.65 -7.03 -41.40
N GLU A 499 -3.57 -7.99 -40.49
CA GLU A 499 -4.65 -8.91 -40.11
C GLU A 499 -5.51 -8.36 -38.96
N ALA A 500 -6.70 -8.93 -38.79
CA ALA A 500 -7.67 -8.49 -37.79
C ALA A 500 -7.20 -8.74 -36.35
N VAL A 501 -7.48 -7.79 -35.46
CA VAL A 501 -7.33 -7.96 -34.01
C VAL A 501 -8.49 -8.79 -33.45
N ARG A 502 -8.22 -10.02 -33.00
CA ARG A 502 -9.21 -10.97 -32.45
C ARG A 502 -9.41 -10.82 -30.94
N TYR A 503 -9.73 -9.60 -30.49
CA TYR A 503 -9.86 -9.26 -29.07
C TYR A 503 -10.93 -10.09 -28.35
N ALA A 504 -12.10 -10.32 -28.97
CA ALA A 504 -13.18 -11.11 -28.37
C ALA A 504 -12.78 -12.56 -28.08
N ASP A 505 -12.06 -13.18 -29.02
CA ASP A 505 -11.51 -14.53 -28.87
C ASP A 505 -10.45 -14.55 -27.77
N GLY A 506 -9.61 -13.50 -27.70
CA GLY A 506 -8.62 -13.35 -26.64
C GLY A 506 -9.24 -13.22 -25.24
N MET A 507 -10.34 -12.48 -25.11
CA MET A 507 -11.12 -12.41 -23.86
C MET A 507 -11.68 -13.77 -23.45
N ALA A 508 -12.17 -14.57 -24.38
CA ALA A 508 -12.62 -15.94 -24.10
C ALA A 508 -11.48 -16.81 -23.57
N THR A 509 -10.28 -16.71 -24.17
CA THR A 509 -9.07 -17.40 -23.68
C THR A 509 -8.70 -16.99 -22.25
N LEU A 510 -8.82 -15.71 -21.89
CA LEU A 510 -8.56 -15.25 -20.53
C LEU A 510 -9.59 -15.79 -19.51
N ASP A 511 -10.87 -15.87 -19.89
CA ASP A 511 -11.93 -16.46 -19.04
C ASP A 511 -11.74 -17.98 -18.86
N ASP A 512 -11.36 -18.69 -19.93
CA ASP A 512 -11.01 -20.11 -19.88
C ASP A 512 -9.80 -20.36 -18.95
N SER A 513 -8.86 -19.41 -18.90
CA SER A 513 -7.68 -19.43 -18.03
C SER A 513 -7.97 -19.07 -16.56
N LYS A 514 -9.23 -18.76 -16.24
CA LYS A 514 -9.73 -18.41 -14.90
C LYS A 514 -9.07 -17.17 -14.31
N ILE A 515 -8.85 -16.15 -15.15
CA ILE A 515 -8.49 -14.80 -14.71
C ILE A 515 -9.62 -14.22 -13.84
N ASP A 516 -9.25 -13.63 -12.72
CA ASP A 516 -10.20 -13.03 -11.76
C ASP A 516 -10.22 -11.49 -11.88
N ILE A 517 -9.10 -10.91 -12.28
CA ILE A 517 -8.87 -9.47 -12.30
C ILE A 517 -8.31 -9.06 -13.66
N PHE A 518 -8.95 -8.09 -14.30
CA PHE A 518 -8.50 -7.45 -15.53
C PHE A 518 -8.04 -6.03 -15.20
N LEU A 519 -6.73 -5.80 -15.23
CA LEU A 519 -6.12 -4.50 -15.00
C LEU A 519 -5.74 -3.86 -16.35
N GLU A 520 -6.44 -2.81 -16.75
CA GLU A 520 -6.11 -2.08 -17.98
C GLU A 520 -4.93 -1.13 -17.73
N ILE A 521 -3.85 -1.40 -18.46
CA ILE A 521 -2.64 -0.60 -18.51
C ILE A 521 -2.77 0.35 -19.70
N GLY A 522 -3.10 1.60 -19.40
CA GLY A 522 -3.25 2.65 -20.40
C GLY A 522 -3.87 3.91 -19.85
N PRO A 523 -3.98 4.95 -20.70
CA PRO A 523 -4.46 6.28 -20.32
C PRO A 523 -5.98 6.35 -20.13
N LYS A 524 -6.75 5.41 -20.72
CA LYS A 524 -8.22 5.37 -20.66
C LYS A 524 -8.74 3.93 -20.53
N PRO A 525 -9.87 3.71 -19.83
CA PRO A 525 -10.47 2.38 -19.63
C PRO A 525 -11.27 1.87 -20.85
N ILE A 526 -10.66 1.80 -22.03
CA ILE A 526 -11.35 1.42 -23.27
C ILE A 526 -11.58 -0.09 -23.32
N LEU A 527 -10.55 -0.87 -23.02
CA LEU A 527 -10.57 -2.34 -23.10
C LEU A 527 -11.44 -2.97 -22.02
N LEU A 528 -11.53 -2.38 -20.82
CA LEU A 528 -12.45 -2.87 -19.78
C LEU A 528 -13.90 -2.86 -20.26
N SER A 529 -14.31 -1.80 -20.97
CA SER A 529 -15.65 -1.67 -21.52
C SER A 529 -15.93 -2.73 -22.61
N LEU A 530 -14.94 -2.98 -23.49
CA LEU A 530 -15.03 -4.02 -24.52
C LEU A 530 -15.03 -5.44 -23.90
N GLY A 531 -14.18 -5.68 -22.91
CA GLY A 531 -14.05 -6.97 -22.22
C GLY A 531 -15.32 -7.37 -21.51
N ARG A 532 -15.99 -6.43 -20.84
CA ARG A 532 -17.31 -6.64 -20.22
C ARG A 532 -18.41 -7.02 -21.21
N MET A 533 -18.30 -6.62 -22.48
CA MET A 533 -19.24 -7.06 -23.52
C MET A 533 -18.94 -8.47 -24.03
N CYS A 534 -17.71 -8.96 -23.82
CA CYS A 534 -17.30 -10.31 -24.23
C CYS A 534 -17.63 -11.35 -23.16
N LEU A 535 -17.46 -11.00 -21.88
CA LEU A 535 -17.66 -11.93 -20.77
C LEU A 535 -19.04 -11.75 -20.14
N LEU A 536 -19.78 -12.85 -20.01
CA LEU A 536 -21.09 -12.90 -19.35
C LEU A 536 -20.98 -13.08 -17.83
N ASN A 537 -19.77 -13.18 -17.29
CA ASN A 537 -19.50 -13.47 -15.88
C ASN A 537 -19.32 -12.17 -15.07
N ASP A 538 -20.28 -11.88 -14.18
CA ASP A 538 -20.28 -10.69 -13.32
C ASP A 538 -19.29 -10.74 -12.14
N SER A 539 -18.58 -11.86 -11.91
CA SER A 539 -17.67 -12.00 -10.76
C SER A 539 -16.27 -11.41 -10.97
N SER A 540 -15.91 -11.07 -12.22
CA SER A 540 -14.60 -10.52 -12.55
C SER A 540 -14.43 -9.07 -12.12
N LEU A 541 -13.24 -8.72 -11.66
CA LEU A 541 -12.90 -7.34 -11.30
C LEU A 541 -12.24 -6.63 -12.51
N TRP A 542 -12.66 -5.40 -12.79
CA TRP A 542 -12.18 -4.62 -13.92
C TRP A 542 -11.62 -3.30 -13.42
N LEU A 543 -10.31 -3.14 -13.49
CA LEU A 543 -9.58 -2.03 -12.87
C LEU A 543 -8.81 -1.24 -13.92
N PRO A 544 -8.98 0.08 -14.01
CA PRO A 544 -8.13 0.88 -14.87
C PRO A 544 -6.92 1.42 -14.12
N SER A 545 -5.83 1.65 -14.85
CA SER A 545 -4.67 2.37 -14.32
C SER A 545 -4.95 3.88 -14.24
N LEU A 546 -5.41 4.47 -15.35
CA LEU A 546 -5.67 5.91 -15.47
C LEU A 546 -7.07 6.20 -16.01
N HIS A 547 -7.54 7.41 -15.71
CA HIS A 547 -8.72 8.01 -16.30
C HIS A 547 -8.43 9.50 -16.60
N PRO A 548 -8.91 10.08 -17.72
CA PRO A 548 -8.56 11.45 -18.13
C PRO A 548 -8.74 12.52 -17.05
N ASP A 549 -9.83 12.41 -16.29
CA ASP A 549 -10.16 13.39 -15.23
C ASP A 549 -9.64 13.00 -13.84
N LYS A 550 -9.04 11.82 -13.69
CA LYS A 550 -8.71 11.21 -12.40
C LYS A 550 -7.46 10.35 -12.52
N THR A 551 -6.32 10.88 -12.05
CA THR A 551 -5.05 10.14 -12.05
C THR A 551 -4.84 9.41 -10.72
N TRP A 552 -4.36 10.07 -9.66
CA TRP A 552 -4.10 9.38 -8.37
C TRP A 552 -5.34 8.75 -7.74
N SER A 553 -6.48 9.43 -7.81
CA SER A 553 -7.73 8.90 -7.23
C SER A 553 -8.18 7.59 -7.91
N GLN A 554 -8.01 7.49 -9.24
CA GLN A 554 -8.32 6.26 -9.97
C GLN A 554 -7.33 5.15 -9.66
N LEU A 555 -6.04 5.48 -9.62
CA LEU A 555 -4.97 4.54 -9.36
C LEU A 555 -5.08 3.92 -7.95
N LEU A 556 -5.31 4.75 -6.93
CA LEU A 556 -5.50 4.29 -5.56
C LEU A 556 -6.82 3.55 -5.36
N ALA A 557 -7.88 3.89 -6.11
CA ALA A 557 -9.11 3.11 -6.09
C ALA A 557 -8.86 1.68 -6.63
N SER A 558 -8.12 1.55 -7.73
CA SER A 558 -7.71 0.24 -8.27
C SER A 558 -6.82 -0.53 -7.30
N LEU A 559 -5.82 0.13 -6.68
CA LEU A 559 -4.97 -0.50 -5.66
C LEU A 559 -5.75 -0.92 -4.40
N GLY A 560 -6.72 -0.12 -3.98
CA GLY A 560 -7.62 -0.43 -2.87
C GLY A 560 -8.48 -1.67 -3.14
N GLU A 561 -9.02 -1.80 -4.35
CA GLU A 561 -9.75 -3.01 -4.76
C GLU A 561 -8.84 -4.25 -4.80
N LEU A 562 -7.61 -4.14 -5.32
CA LEU A 562 -6.62 -5.24 -5.27
C LEU A 562 -6.36 -5.67 -3.81
N TYR A 563 -6.11 -4.70 -2.92
CA TYR A 563 -5.86 -4.95 -1.49
C TYR A 563 -7.00 -5.72 -0.82
N VAL A 564 -8.25 -5.27 -0.98
CA VAL A 564 -9.39 -5.88 -0.28
C VAL A 564 -9.79 -7.24 -0.84
N ARG A 565 -9.33 -7.59 -2.04
CA ARG A 565 -9.47 -8.92 -2.65
C ARG A 565 -8.34 -9.88 -2.29
N GLY A 566 -7.35 -9.42 -1.53
CA GLY A 566 -6.27 -10.27 -1.04
C GLY A 566 -5.06 -10.37 -1.96
N VAL A 567 -4.95 -9.50 -2.96
CA VAL A 567 -3.68 -9.34 -3.69
C VAL A 567 -2.64 -8.78 -2.72
N GLU A 568 -1.45 -9.37 -2.75
CA GLU A 568 -0.33 -8.93 -1.91
C GLU A 568 0.27 -7.66 -2.51
N ILE A 569 0.35 -6.61 -1.69
CA ILE A 569 0.92 -5.32 -2.08
C ILE A 569 2.22 -5.15 -1.30
N ASP A 570 3.29 -4.81 -2.01
CA ASP A 570 4.54 -4.39 -1.38
C ASP A 570 4.42 -2.93 -0.92
N TRP A 571 3.94 -2.76 0.30
CA TRP A 571 3.78 -1.44 0.90
C TRP A 571 5.10 -0.74 1.23
N ASN A 572 6.20 -1.47 1.40
CA ASN A 572 7.50 -0.81 1.57
C ASN A 572 7.88 -0.13 0.27
N SER A 573 7.70 -0.81 -0.86
CA SER A 573 7.98 -0.26 -2.20
C SER A 573 6.99 0.86 -2.59
N PHE A 574 5.73 0.78 -2.16
CA PHE A 574 4.74 1.85 -2.36
C PHE A 574 5.16 3.20 -1.77
N ASP A 575 5.82 3.21 -0.61
CA ASP A 575 6.35 4.42 0.04
C ASP A 575 7.88 4.55 -0.08
N GLN A 576 8.56 3.69 -0.85
CA GLN A 576 10.02 3.67 -0.98
C GLN A 576 10.62 5.03 -1.40
N PRO A 577 10.03 5.76 -2.36
CA PRO A 577 10.50 7.11 -2.73
C PRO A 577 10.49 8.12 -1.59
N HIS A 578 9.75 7.86 -0.52
CA HIS A 578 9.54 8.76 0.60
C HIS A 578 9.95 8.14 1.95
N THR A 579 10.50 6.93 1.98
CA THR A 579 10.68 6.15 3.22
C THR A 579 11.57 6.84 4.25
N GLU A 580 12.59 7.59 3.83
CA GLU A 580 13.45 8.35 4.75
C GLU A 580 12.72 9.53 5.41
N ALA A 581 11.73 10.09 4.71
CA ALA A 581 10.89 11.19 5.19
C ALA A 581 9.68 10.71 6.01
N ARG A 582 9.19 9.48 5.78
CA ARG A 582 8.03 8.92 6.49
C ARG A 582 8.33 8.62 7.96
N ARG A 583 7.34 8.86 8.81
CA ARG A 583 7.40 8.64 10.25
C ARG A 583 6.39 7.60 10.68
N LYS A 584 6.81 6.67 11.55
CA LYS A 584 5.86 5.81 12.24
C LYS A 584 5.21 6.59 13.38
N VAL A 585 3.89 6.67 13.36
CA VAL A 585 3.09 7.37 14.37
C VAL A 585 2.33 6.39 15.27
N VAL A 586 1.85 6.86 16.42
CA VAL A 586 1.07 6.00 17.31
C VAL A 586 -0.37 5.92 16.80
N LEU A 587 -0.69 4.85 16.08
CA LEU A 587 -2.06 4.58 15.64
C LEU A 587 -2.87 3.82 16.71
N PRO A 588 -4.22 3.86 16.65
CA PRO A 588 -5.06 2.98 17.46
C PRO A 588 -4.63 1.51 17.40
N THR A 589 -4.70 0.83 18.54
CA THR A 589 -4.35 -0.60 18.65
C THR A 589 -5.54 -1.49 18.29
N TYR A 590 -5.32 -2.80 18.18
CA TYR A 590 -6.38 -3.72 17.75
C TYR A 590 -7.59 -3.73 18.72
N PRO A 591 -8.82 -3.52 18.24
CA PRO A 591 -10.02 -3.56 19.07
C PRO A 591 -10.42 -5.01 19.38
N PHE A 592 -9.79 -5.60 20.40
CA PHE A 592 -10.10 -6.96 20.84
C PHE A 592 -11.58 -7.11 21.21
N GLN A 593 -12.25 -8.05 20.54
CA GLN A 593 -13.61 -8.50 20.85
C GLN A 593 -13.52 -9.49 22.01
N ARG A 594 -13.58 -8.96 23.24
CA ARG A 594 -13.34 -9.75 24.44
C ARG A 594 -14.58 -10.52 24.84
N GLU A 595 -14.38 -11.78 25.17
CA GLU A 595 -15.38 -12.63 25.83
C GLU A 595 -14.88 -13.01 27.22
N ARG A 596 -15.82 -13.25 28.14
CA ARG A 596 -15.49 -13.69 29.50
C ARG A 596 -15.16 -15.18 29.48
N HIS A 597 -13.89 -15.49 29.73
CA HIS A 597 -13.44 -16.86 29.98
C HIS A 597 -13.04 -16.99 31.45
N TRP A 598 -13.77 -17.82 32.20
CA TRP A 598 -13.49 -18.07 33.62
C TRP A 598 -13.88 -19.50 33.98
N VAL A 599 -13.01 -20.22 34.71
CA VAL A 599 -13.36 -21.53 35.29
C VAL A 599 -13.96 -21.27 36.66
N GLU A 600 -15.25 -21.51 36.81
CA GLU A 600 -15.90 -21.41 38.12
C GLU A 600 -15.35 -22.49 39.06
N SER A 601 -14.94 -22.10 40.26
CA SER A 601 -14.54 -23.06 41.28
C SER A 601 -15.75 -23.92 41.62
N VAL A 602 -15.71 -25.22 41.33
CA VAL A 602 -16.69 -26.16 41.88
C VAL A 602 -16.55 -26.09 43.40
N PRO A 603 -17.59 -25.69 44.16
CA PRO A 603 -17.49 -25.66 45.61
C PRO A 603 -17.14 -27.06 46.09
N THR A 604 -15.97 -27.20 46.70
CA THR A 604 -15.58 -28.43 47.40
C THR A 604 -16.64 -28.69 48.45
N ARG A 605 -17.44 -29.76 48.28
CA ARG A 605 -18.28 -30.27 49.37
C ARG A 605 -17.37 -30.46 50.59
N PRO A 606 -17.72 -29.92 51.76
CA PRO A 606 -16.93 -30.18 52.96
C PRO A 606 -16.81 -31.70 53.14
N SER A 607 -15.59 -32.19 53.29
CA SER A 607 -15.33 -33.60 53.57
C SER A 607 -16.12 -33.98 54.84
N PRO A 608 -16.85 -35.12 54.88
CA PRO A 608 -17.63 -35.54 56.04
C PRO A 608 -16.81 -35.74 57.33
N LEU A 609 -15.48 -35.69 57.26
CA LEU A 609 -14.57 -36.04 58.34
C LEU A 609 -14.34 -34.95 59.40
N LEU A 610 -14.97 -33.77 59.30
CA LEU A 610 -14.86 -32.70 60.31
C LEU A 610 -16.14 -32.43 61.10
N GLN A 611 -17.21 -33.21 60.93
CA GLN A 611 -18.49 -33.02 61.63
C GLN A 611 -18.77 -34.01 62.78
N ALA A 612 -17.88 -34.96 63.08
CA ALA A 612 -18.09 -35.96 64.13
C ALA A 612 -17.37 -35.67 65.46
N GLY A 613 -16.76 -34.48 65.65
CA GLY A 613 -15.98 -34.15 66.85
C GLY A 613 -16.50 -33.01 67.73
N ALA A 614 -17.53 -32.27 67.32
CA ALA A 614 -17.93 -31.02 68.00
C ALA A 614 -19.36 -31.02 68.57
N VAL A 615 -19.98 -32.19 68.76
CA VAL A 615 -21.31 -32.32 69.38
C VAL A 615 -21.24 -33.32 70.52
N ASN A 616 -20.53 -32.96 71.60
CA ASN A 616 -20.72 -33.52 72.96
C ASN A 616 -19.79 -32.81 73.98
N ALA A 617 -19.99 -31.50 74.20
CA ALA A 617 -19.51 -30.80 75.42
C ALA A 617 -20.07 -29.36 75.51
N ALA A 618 -21.38 -29.15 75.36
CA ALA A 618 -21.97 -27.81 75.61
C ALA A 618 -23.48 -27.82 75.88
N THR A 619 -23.99 -28.75 76.67
CA THR A 619 -25.37 -28.69 77.21
C THR A 619 -25.45 -29.27 78.62
N SER A 620 -24.73 -28.65 79.55
CA SER A 620 -25.13 -28.63 80.97
C SER A 620 -24.57 -27.36 81.59
N PHE A 621 -25.41 -26.65 82.34
CA PHE A 621 -25.19 -25.35 82.98
C PHE A 621 -25.49 -24.11 82.14
N SER A 622 -26.77 -23.72 82.10
CA SER A 622 -27.22 -22.50 82.80
C SER A 622 -28.69 -22.20 82.52
N GLN A 623 -29.58 -22.49 83.46
CA GLN A 623 -30.77 -21.66 83.72
C GLN A 623 -31.35 -21.94 85.11
N SER A 624 -31.31 -20.90 85.94
CA SER A 624 -31.91 -20.65 87.28
C SER A 624 -30.77 -20.17 88.21
N ILE A 625 -30.74 -18.94 88.72
CA ILE A 625 -31.73 -18.25 89.57
C ILE A 625 -31.50 -16.71 89.49
N LYS A 626 -32.59 -15.99 89.77
CA LYS A 626 -32.84 -14.53 89.81
C LYS A 626 -32.15 -13.78 90.99
N PRO A 627 -32.30 -12.44 91.13
CA PRO A 627 -31.30 -11.52 91.69
C PRO A 627 -31.37 -11.33 93.22
N GLY A 628 -30.28 -10.82 93.77
CA GLY A 628 -30.12 -10.23 95.10
C GLY A 628 -28.88 -9.34 95.11
#